data_AF-A0A2U1KKW5-F1
#
_entry.id   AF-A0A2U1KKW5-F1
#
_cell.length_a   1.000
_cell.length_b   1.000
_cell.length_c   1.000
_cell.angle_alpha   90.00
_cell.angle_beta   90.00
_cell.angle_gamma   90.00
#
_symmetry.space_group_name_H-M   'P 1'
#
loop_
_entity.id
_entity.type
_entity.pdbx_description
1 polymer ?
#
loop_
_entity_poly.entity_id
_entity_poly.type
_entity_poly.pdbx_seq_one_letter_code
_entity_poly.pdbx_strand_id
1 'polypeptide(L)'
;MSKNVASNRKEAEFALTALMEIPSQYKATIELNLLGNQRGNLPQRVALPPPIRESSSCSSSKSSHSASFQKGSTSNNGHSNHVKSVPSNGQTTHDEQLCPICLTNSKNMAFGCGHQTCHECGKALKLCPICRSSIKTRIKLY
;
A
#
# COMPACT_ATOMS: atom_id res chain seq x y z
N MET A 1 -23.89 7.13 24.26
CA MET A 1 -22.88 7.23 25.34
C MET A 1 -21.82 6.15 25.13
N SER A 2 -20.67 6.52 24.56
CA SER A 2 -19.53 5.61 24.36
C SER A 2 -19.00 5.21 25.74
N LYS A 3 -19.09 3.93 26.09
CA LYS A 3 -18.46 3.43 27.31
C LYS A 3 -16.95 3.50 27.07
N ASN A 4 -16.23 4.26 27.90
CA ASN A 4 -14.78 4.34 27.85
C ASN A 4 -14.20 3.01 28.35
N VAL A 5 -14.17 2.02 27.46
CA VAL A 5 -13.64 0.68 27.74
C VAL A 5 -12.12 0.79 27.80
N ALA A 6 -11.53 0.29 28.89
CA ALA A 6 -10.08 0.26 29.08
C ALA A 6 -9.37 -0.45 27.91
N SER A 7 -8.19 0.04 27.52
CA SER A 7 -7.44 -0.45 26.33
C SER A 7 -7.24 -1.96 26.37
N ASN A 8 -6.88 -2.48 27.54
CA ASN A 8 -6.67 -3.91 27.77
C ASN A 8 -7.89 -4.77 27.39
N ARG A 9 -9.10 -4.28 27.61
CA ARG A 9 -10.33 -5.01 27.29
C ARG A 9 -10.59 -4.99 25.78
N LYS A 10 -10.27 -3.91 25.08
CA LYS A 10 -10.37 -3.83 23.61
C LYS A 10 -9.34 -4.75 22.94
N GLU A 11 -8.12 -4.77 23.46
CA GLU A 11 -7.05 -5.65 22.98
C GLU A 11 -7.38 -7.12 23.21
N ALA A 12 -7.91 -7.47 24.38
CA ALA A 12 -8.36 -8.84 24.68
C ALA A 12 -9.52 -9.27 23.78
N GLU A 13 -10.50 -8.39 23.55
CA GLU A 13 -11.63 -8.64 22.64
C GLU A 13 -11.16 -8.82 21.19
N PHE A 14 -10.22 -7.99 20.74
CA PHE A 14 -9.59 -8.13 19.42
C PHE A 14 -8.83 -9.46 19.30
N ALA A 15 -7.99 -9.79 20.29
CA ALA A 15 -7.20 -11.01 20.29
C ALA A 15 -8.11 -12.25 20.28
N LEU A 16 -9.16 -12.27 21.09
CA LEU A 16 -10.14 -13.35 21.11
C LEU A 16 -10.81 -13.49 19.73
N THR A 17 -11.34 -12.40 19.19
CA THR A 17 -12.02 -12.43 17.89
C THR A 17 -11.10 -12.88 16.75
N ALA A 18 -9.84 -12.48 16.77
CA ALA A 18 -8.86 -12.86 15.76
C ALA A 18 -8.35 -14.31 15.89
N LEU A 19 -8.32 -14.87 17.10
CA LEU A 19 -7.58 -16.11 17.39
C LEU A 19 -8.43 -17.29 17.83
N MET A 20 -9.71 -17.13 18.19
CA MET A 20 -10.53 -18.23 18.73
C MET A 20 -10.73 -19.41 17.76
N GLU A 21 -10.64 -19.17 16.45
CA GLU A 21 -10.77 -20.23 15.44
C GLU A 21 -9.43 -20.93 15.13
N ILE A 22 -8.30 -20.34 15.51
CA ILE A 22 -6.97 -20.87 15.16
C ILE A 22 -6.74 -22.28 15.74
N PRO A 23 -7.15 -22.61 16.99
CA PRO A 23 -6.96 -23.96 17.52
C PRO A 23 -7.70 -25.05 16.75
N SER A 24 -8.95 -24.80 16.31
CA SER A 24 -9.71 -25.79 15.54
C SER A 24 -9.17 -25.92 14.12
N GLN A 25 -8.80 -24.80 13.49
CA GLN A 25 -8.13 -24.80 12.19
C GLN A 25 -6.82 -25.60 12.22
N TYR A 26 -5.98 -25.38 13.24
CA TYR A 26 -4.73 -26.13 13.43
C TYR A 26 -4.98 -27.63 13.55
N LYS A 27 -5.94 -28.05 14.38
CA LYS A 27 -6.31 -29.48 14.49
C LYS A 27 -6.77 -30.07 13.16
N ALA A 28 -7.59 -29.35 12.41
CA ALA A 28 -8.03 -29.80 11.09
C ALA A 28 -6.85 -29.99 10.12
N THR A 29 -5.81 -29.14 10.17
CA THR A 29 -4.61 -29.33 9.34
C THR A 29 -3.81 -30.58 9.70
N ILE A 30 -3.83 -31.01 10.97
CA ILE A 30 -3.21 -32.27 11.41
C ILE A 30 -4.03 -33.46 10.90
N GLU A 31 -5.35 -33.46 11.13
CA GLU A 31 -6.25 -34.55 10.74
C GLU A 31 -6.26 -34.79 9.23
N LEU A 32 -6.17 -33.70 8.46
CA LEU A 32 -6.08 -33.75 7.00
C LEU A 32 -4.67 -34.02 6.47
N ASN A 33 -3.69 -34.28 7.35
CA ASN A 33 -2.27 -34.49 7.01
C ASN A 33 -1.73 -33.39 6.07
N LEU A 34 -2.10 -32.13 6.32
CA LEU A 34 -1.60 -30.99 5.55
C LEU A 34 -0.32 -30.43 6.15
N LEU A 35 -0.16 -30.56 7.47
CA LEU A 35 1.01 -30.08 8.19
C LEU A 35 2.24 -30.94 7.84
N GLY A 36 3.32 -30.30 7.38
CA GLY A 36 4.58 -30.97 7.03
C GLY A 36 4.62 -31.60 5.64
N ASN A 37 3.49 -31.66 4.91
CA ASN A 37 3.43 -32.26 3.57
C ASN A 37 3.48 -31.19 2.47
N GLN A 38 4.30 -31.41 1.44
CA GLN A 38 4.39 -30.51 0.30
C GLN A 38 3.19 -30.72 -0.63
N ARG A 39 2.33 -29.69 -0.76
CA ARG A 39 1.25 -29.68 -1.76
C ARG A 39 1.84 -29.46 -3.15
N GLY A 40 1.79 -30.48 -4.00
CA GLY A 40 2.52 -30.55 -5.27
C GLY A 40 2.02 -29.68 -6.43
N ASN A 41 1.18 -28.66 -6.22
CA ASN A 41 0.68 -27.84 -7.35
C ASN A 41 0.21 -26.42 -6.96
N LEU A 42 1.04 -25.67 -6.23
CA LEU A 42 0.77 -24.26 -5.94
C LEU A 42 1.64 -23.36 -6.85
N PRO A 43 1.05 -22.38 -7.57
CA PRO A 43 1.83 -21.40 -8.33
C PRO A 43 2.83 -20.68 -7.43
N GLN A 44 4.08 -20.57 -7.87
CA GLN A 44 5.10 -19.83 -7.16
C GLN A 44 4.72 -18.34 -7.14
N ARG A 45 4.43 -17.81 -5.95
CA ARG A 45 4.23 -16.37 -5.75
C ARG A 45 5.57 -15.74 -5.35
N VAL A 46 6.03 -14.77 -6.13
CA VAL A 46 7.22 -13.97 -5.83
C VAL A 46 6.78 -12.64 -5.21
N ALA A 47 7.25 -12.34 -4.00
CA ALA A 47 6.99 -11.05 -3.36
C ALA A 47 7.77 -9.94 -4.08
N LEU A 48 7.10 -8.83 -4.40
CA LEU A 48 7.77 -7.64 -4.90
C LEU A 48 8.54 -6.96 -3.77
N PRO A 49 9.66 -6.27 -4.07
CA PRO A 49 10.33 -5.45 -3.07
C PRO A 49 9.38 -4.35 -2.55
N PRO A 50 9.49 -3.96 -1.26
CA PRO A 50 8.68 -2.87 -0.74
C PRO A 50 8.96 -1.59 -1.55
N PRO A 51 7.94 -0.79 -1.89
CA PRO A 51 8.14 0.47 -2.58
C PRO A 51 8.79 1.46 -1.60
N ILE A 52 10.12 1.61 -1.68
CA ILE A 52 10.86 2.61 -0.92
C ILE A 52 10.69 3.94 -1.66
N ARG A 53 9.96 4.89 -1.05
CA ARG A 53 10.00 6.28 -1.49
C ARG A 53 11.31 6.89 -0.98
N GLU A 54 12.34 6.82 -1.80
CA GLU A 54 13.53 7.63 -1.58
C GLU A 54 13.13 9.09 -1.75
N SER A 55 13.17 9.85 -0.65
CA SER A 55 13.13 11.31 -0.70
C SER A 55 14.29 11.74 -1.59
N SER A 56 13.95 12.43 -2.68
CA SER A 56 14.83 12.87 -3.75
C SER A 56 16.18 13.43 -3.25
N SER A 57 17.24 12.64 -3.45
CA SER A 57 18.56 13.17 -3.79
C SER A 57 18.91 12.69 -5.20
N CYS A 58 18.80 13.59 -6.16
CA CYS A 58 19.42 13.46 -7.48
C CYS A 58 20.87 12.93 -7.32
N SER A 59 21.35 11.93 -8.08
CA SER A 59 21.57 12.02 -9.51
C SER A 59 22.00 10.67 -10.11
N SER A 60 21.74 10.54 -11.41
CA SER A 60 22.52 9.80 -12.42
C SER A 60 22.13 8.36 -12.78
N SER A 61 21.79 8.22 -14.06
CA SER A 61 21.89 7.03 -14.93
C SER A 61 20.99 5.84 -14.63
N LYS A 62 19.94 5.77 -15.46
CA LYS A 62 19.28 4.55 -15.94
C LYS A 62 20.24 3.36 -16.03
N SER A 63 19.80 2.19 -15.58
CA SER A 63 20.02 0.96 -16.32
C SER A 63 18.73 0.15 -16.37
N SER A 64 18.09 0.18 -17.53
CA SER A 64 17.16 -0.86 -17.93
C SER A 64 18.00 -2.11 -18.20
N HIS A 65 18.02 -3.09 -17.30
CA HIS A 65 18.55 -4.40 -17.67
C HIS A 65 17.71 -5.56 -17.13
N SER A 66 17.51 -6.47 -18.07
CA SER A 66 16.65 -7.63 -18.11
C SER A 66 16.90 -8.65 -17.02
N ALA A 67 15.87 -9.46 -16.78
CA ALA A 67 15.94 -10.74 -16.10
C ALA A 67 17.16 -11.56 -16.55
N SER A 68 17.98 -11.97 -15.58
CA SER A 68 18.98 -13.00 -15.76
C SER A 68 19.20 -13.71 -14.43
N PHE A 69 18.78 -14.96 -14.39
CA PHE A 69 19.10 -15.94 -13.36
C PHE A 69 20.62 -16.05 -13.18
N GLN A 70 21.13 -16.11 -11.95
CA GLN A 70 22.29 -16.94 -11.56
C GLN A 70 22.31 -17.24 -10.04
N LYS A 71 22.87 -18.42 -9.75
CA LYS A 71 22.92 -19.17 -8.48
C LYS A 71 23.76 -18.49 -7.41
N GLY A 72 23.55 -18.93 -6.18
CA GLY A 72 24.03 -18.29 -4.96
C GLY A 72 25.48 -18.52 -4.57
N SER A 73 25.87 -17.88 -3.47
CA SER A 73 26.69 -18.41 -2.37
C SER A 73 26.68 -17.42 -1.19
N THR A 74 26.76 -17.99 0.00
CA THR A 74 26.77 -17.44 1.36
C THR A 74 27.78 -16.32 1.62
N SER A 75 27.39 -15.33 2.44
CA SER A 75 28.20 -14.83 3.56
C SER A 75 27.45 -13.89 4.50
N ASN A 76 27.69 -14.11 5.80
CA ASN A 76 27.28 -13.32 6.96
C ASN A 76 27.76 -11.85 6.86
N ASN A 77 26.93 -10.91 7.32
CA ASN A 77 27.26 -10.09 8.50
C ASN A 77 26.05 -9.26 8.96
N GLY A 78 25.87 -9.19 10.27
CA GLY A 78 24.81 -8.42 10.91
C GLY A 78 25.03 -6.91 10.88
N HIS A 79 24.01 -6.15 11.30
CA HIS A 79 24.04 -5.19 12.43
C HIS A 79 22.71 -4.40 12.53
N SER A 80 22.22 -4.33 13.78
CA SER A 80 21.51 -3.21 14.43
C SER A 80 20.06 -2.86 14.05
N ASN A 81 19.16 -3.22 14.96
CA ASN A 81 17.85 -2.59 15.15
C ASN A 81 18.03 -1.16 15.67
N HIS A 82 17.64 -0.14 14.91
CA HIS A 82 17.43 1.20 15.45
C HIS A 82 16.02 1.69 15.12
N VAL A 83 15.13 1.49 16.09
CA VAL A 83 13.85 2.15 16.21
C VAL A 83 14.11 3.65 16.32
N LYS A 84 13.68 4.47 15.34
CA LYS A 84 13.55 5.91 15.54
C LYS A 84 12.10 6.32 15.32
N SER A 85 11.55 6.74 16.44
CA SER A 85 10.26 7.35 16.68
C SER A 85 10.01 8.54 15.73
N VAL A 86 8.81 8.56 15.16
CA VAL A 86 8.24 9.68 14.40
C VAL A 86 7.94 10.86 15.33
N PRO A 87 8.32 12.10 14.99
CA PRO A 87 7.55 13.26 15.36
C PRO A 87 6.60 13.63 14.21
N SER A 88 5.32 13.42 14.46
CA SER A 88 4.21 13.94 13.66
C SER A 88 4.21 15.45 13.80
N ASN A 89 4.47 16.18 12.71
CA ASN A 89 4.32 17.63 12.68
C ASN A 89 3.78 18.10 11.31
N GLY A 90 2.45 18.06 11.17
CA GLY A 90 1.65 19.23 10.77
C GLY A 90 1.92 19.96 9.44
N GLN A 91 2.21 19.27 8.33
CA GLN A 91 2.15 19.90 7.00
C GLN A 91 1.44 18.99 5.99
N THR A 92 0.11 18.95 5.99
CA THR A 92 -0.65 18.15 5.01
C THR A 92 -1.62 18.97 4.15
N THR A 93 -1.71 20.29 4.34
CA THR A 93 -2.73 21.10 3.66
C THR A 93 -2.40 21.42 2.21
N HIS A 94 -1.13 21.38 1.81
CA HIS A 94 -0.73 21.72 0.44
C HIS A 94 -0.90 20.54 -0.52
N ASP A 95 -0.43 19.34 -0.14
CA ASP A 95 -0.48 18.14 -1.00
C ASP A 95 -1.91 17.71 -1.31
N GLU A 96 -2.85 17.95 -0.40
CA GLU A 96 -4.26 17.62 -0.60
C GLU A 96 -4.93 18.50 -1.67
N GLN A 97 -4.34 19.63 -2.05
CA GLN A 97 -4.83 20.51 -3.11
C GLN A 97 -4.14 20.29 -4.46
N LEU A 98 -3.09 19.48 -4.51
CA LEU A 98 -2.34 19.19 -5.73
C LEU A 98 -3.02 18.14 -6.60
N CYS A 99 -2.87 18.28 -7.92
CA CYS A 99 -3.39 17.33 -8.88
C CYS A 99 -2.72 15.96 -8.68
N PRO A 100 -3.48 14.87 -8.51
CA PRO A 100 -2.94 13.54 -8.24
C PRO A 100 -2.17 12.91 -9.43
N ILE A 101 -2.17 13.58 -10.59
CA ILE A 101 -1.49 13.10 -11.81
C ILE A 101 -0.11 13.75 -11.94
N CYS A 102 -0.04 15.09 -11.91
CA CYS A 102 1.21 15.81 -12.09
C CYS A 102 1.90 16.20 -10.78
N LEU A 103 1.20 16.15 -9.64
CA LEU A 103 1.70 16.56 -8.31
C LEU A 103 2.33 17.97 -8.29
N THR A 104 1.95 18.82 -9.25
CA THR A 104 2.56 20.13 -9.48
C THR A 104 1.50 21.22 -9.47
N ASN A 105 0.46 21.05 -10.29
CA ASN A 105 -0.62 22.04 -10.43
C ASN A 105 -1.74 21.78 -9.41
N SER A 106 -2.44 22.84 -9.00
CA SER A 106 -3.63 22.71 -8.14
C SER A 106 -4.80 22.04 -8.86
N LYS A 107 -5.72 21.47 -8.07
CA LYS A 107 -6.97 20.89 -8.54
C LYS A 107 -7.94 21.99 -9.00
N ASN A 108 -8.00 22.24 -10.31
CA ASN A 108 -8.91 23.22 -10.92
C ASN A 108 -9.88 22.61 -11.96
N MET A 109 -10.10 21.30 -11.92
CA MET A 109 -11.10 20.60 -12.73
C MET A 109 -11.75 19.49 -11.92
N ALA A 110 -13.08 19.43 -11.93
CA ALA A 110 -13.87 18.34 -11.36
C ALA A 110 -14.55 17.51 -12.47
N PHE A 111 -14.66 16.21 -12.25
CA PHE A 111 -15.45 15.31 -13.10
C PHE A 111 -16.86 15.12 -12.53
N GLY A 112 -17.80 14.65 -13.35
CA GLY A 112 -19.18 14.35 -12.91
C GLY A 112 -19.29 13.31 -11.78
N CYS A 113 -18.22 12.58 -11.46
CA CYS A 113 -18.14 11.69 -10.30
C CYS A 113 -17.65 12.37 -9.00
N GLY A 114 -17.39 13.69 -9.02
CA GLY A 114 -16.94 14.47 -7.86
C GLY A 114 -15.42 14.55 -7.68
N HIS A 115 -14.65 13.68 -8.33
CA HIS A 115 -13.19 13.67 -8.23
C HIS A 115 -12.53 14.79 -9.04
N GLN A 116 -11.36 15.24 -8.60
CA GLN A 116 -10.70 16.44 -9.12
C GLN A 116 -9.26 16.21 -9.59
N THR A 117 -8.86 16.95 -10.62
CA THR A 117 -7.49 17.04 -11.17
C THR A 117 -7.18 18.48 -11.56
N CYS A 118 -5.96 18.78 -12.02
CA CYS A 118 -5.74 20.03 -12.76
C CYS A 118 -6.35 19.92 -14.18
N HIS A 119 -6.59 21.07 -14.79
CA HIS A 119 -7.15 21.23 -16.14
C HIS A 119 -6.26 20.57 -17.20
N GLU A 120 -4.95 20.77 -17.09
CA GLU A 120 -3.98 20.24 -18.06
C GLU A 120 -3.97 18.71 -18.10
N CYS A 121 -4.01 18.06 -16.94
CA CYS A 121 -4.09 16.61 -16.87
C CYS A 121 -5.50 16.08 -17.15
N GLY A 122 -6.55 16.81 -16.80
CA GLY A 122 -7.95 16.34 -16.85
C GLY A 122 -8.62 16.45 -18.22
N LYS A 123 -8.17 17.36 -19.09
CA LYS A 123 -8.85 17.67 -20.37
C LYS A 123 -8.99 16.47 -21.31
N ALA A 124 -7.99 15.59 -21.37
CA ALA A 124 -7.95 14.44 -22.28
C ALA A 124 -8.36 13.10 -21.64
N LEU A 125 -8.71 13.07 -20.35
CA LEU A 125 -9.04 11.83 -19.66
C LEU A 125 -10.42 11.33 -20.06
N LYS A 126 -10.52 10.04 -20.42
CA LYS A 126 -11.78 9.35 -20.70
C LYS A 126 -12.39 8.71 -19.44
N LEU A 127 -11.55 8.29 -18.50
CA LEU A 127 -11.92 7.66 -17.24
C LEU A 127 -11.35 8.46 -16.08
N CYS A 128 -12.09 8.53 -14.97
CA CYS A 128 -11.60 9.13 -13.74
C CYS A 128 -10.41 8.33 -13.20
N PRO A 129 -9.27 8.95 -12.87
CA PRO A 129 -8.09 8.26 -12.34
C PRO A 129 -8.31 7.69 -10.93
N ILE A 130 -9.37 8.13 -10.23
CA ILE A 130 -9.65 7.75 -8.84
C ILE A 130 -10.70 6.64 -8.77
N CYS A 131 -11.87 6.83 -9.39
CA CYS A 131 -12.97 5.85 -9.33
C CYS A 131 -13.21 5.07 -10.62
N ARG A 132 -12.42 5.30 -11.68
CA ARG A 132 -12.53 4.65 -13.00
C ARG A 132 -13.86 4.85 -13.73
N SER A 133 -14.75 5.70 -13.22
CA SER A 133 -16.00 6.07 -13.90
C SER A 133 -15.71 6.83 -15.20
N SER A 134 -16.55 6.62 -16.23
CA SER A 134 -16.47 7.35 -17.50
C SER A 134 -16.74 8.85 -17.29
N ILE A 135 -15.87 9.70 -17.84
CA ILE A 135 -15.96 11.16 -17.72
C ILE A 135 -16.87 11.70 -18.82
N LYS A 136 -18.12 11.98 -18.46
CA LYS A 136 -19.10 12.66 -19.33
C LYS A 136 -19.08 14.18 -19.14
N THR A 137 -18.90 14.63 -17.89
CA THR A 137 -18.92 16.05 -17.50
C THR A 137 -17.56 16.47 -16.96
N ARG A 138 -17.08 17.65 -17.38
CA ARG A 138 -15.87 18.32 -16.88
C ARG A 138 -16.24 19.74 -16.48
N ILE A 139 -15.94 20.11 -15.24
CA ILE A 139 -16.26 21.42 -14.66
C ILE A 139 -14.93 22.07 -14.32
N LYS A 140 -14.65 23.24 -14.90
CA LYS A 140 -13.48 24.04 -14.53
C LYS A 140 -13.80 24.80 -13.24
N LEU A 141 -12.95 24.62 -12.24
CA LEU A 141 -13.04 25.33 -10.96
C LEU A 141 -12.20 26.62 -11.06
N TYR A 142 -12.66 27.67 -10.39
CA TYR A 142 -12.02 28.99 -10.34
C TYR A 142 -11.05 29.09 -9.18
#